data_AF-A0A438DS76-F1
#
_entry.id   AF-A0A438DS76-F1
#
_cell.length_a   1.000
_cell.length_b   1.000
_cell.length_c   1.000
_cell.angle_alpha   90.00
_cell.angle_beta   90.00
_cell.angle_gamma   90.00
#
_symmetry.space_group_name_H-M   'P 1'
#
loop_
_entity.id
_entity.type
_entity.pdbx_description
1 polymer ?
#
loop_
_entity_poly.entity_id
_entity_poly.type
_entity_poly.pdbx_seq_one_letter_code
_entity_poly.pdbx_strand_id
1 'polypeptide(L)' 'MSNDEVGEVARRLLRRRRRLMMADETPAQSVADNLTEIAYGRNSSDNISIIVVDLKSKRRRQQRQ' A
#
# COMPACT_ATOMS: atom_id res chain seq x y z
N MET A 1 0.05 15.29 6.34
CA MET A 1 0.83 14.40 5.45
C MET A 1 0.81 15.01 4.06
N SER A 2 1.91 15.01 3.32
CA SER A 2 1.96 15.57 1.95
C SER A 2 1.73 14.50 0.88
N ASN A 3 1.40 14.93 -0.35
CA ASN A 3 1.20 14.01 -1.48
C ASN A 3 2.45 13.18 -1.79
N ASP A 4 3.63 13.80 -1.78
CA ASP A 4 4.90 13.12 -2.05
C ASP A 4 5.22 12.07 -0.99
N GLU A 5 4.95 12.39 0.28
CA GLU A 5 5.12 11.48 1.39
C GLU A 5 4.21 10.26 1.26
N VAL A 6 2.91 10.48 1.02
CA VAL A 6 1.93 9.41 0.83
C VAL A 6 2.31 8.54 -0.37
N GLY A 7 2.74 9.17 -1.48
CA GLY A 7 3.17 8.48 -2.70
C GLY A 7 4.39 7.59 -2.49
N GLU A 8 5.41 8.07 -1.78
CA GLU A 8 6.62 7.29 -1.47
C GLU A 8 6.31 6.13 -0.53
N VAL A 9 5.51 6.36 0.53
CA VAL A 9 5.07 5.30 1.45
C VAL A 9 4.31 4.21 0.70
N ALA A 10 3.29 4.59 -0.08
CA ALA A 10 2.48 3.66 -0.86
C ALA A 10 3.33 2.85 -1.85
N ARG A 11 4.20 3.52 -2.62
CA ARG A 11 5.07 2.86 -3.60
C ARG A 11 6.02 1.87 -2.95
N ARG A 12 6.63 2.24 -1.81
CA ARG A 12 7.58 1.38 -1.08
C ARG A 12 6.88 0.15 -0.53
N LEU A 13 5.70 0.32 0.07
CA LEU A 13 4.95 -0.78 0.66
C LEU A 13 4.41 -1.75 -0.40
N LEU A 14 3.84 -1.24 -1.50
CA LEU A 14 3.41 -2.05 -2.65
C LEU A 14 4.56 -2.89 -3.21
N ARG A 15 5.76 -2.32 -3.33
CA ARG A 15 6.95 -3.04 -3.82
C ARG A 15 7.45 -4.10 -2.83
N ARG A 16 7.28 -3.89 -1.53
CA ARG A 16 7.65 -4.86 -0.49
C ARG A 16 6.65 -6.02 -0.45
N ARG A 17 5.35 -5.72 -0.36
CA ARG A 17 4.28 -6.75 -0.30
C ARG A 17 4.27 -7.66 -1.51
N ARG A 18 4.48 -7.12 -2.73
CA ARG A 18 4.60 -7.95 -3.95
C ARG A 18 5.76 -8.93 -3.94
N ARG A 19 6.85 -8.65 -3.22
CA ARG A 19 7.99 -9.57 -3.11
C ARG A 19 7.76 -10.68 -2.10
N LEU A 20 6.91 -10.42 -1.10
CA LEU A 20 6.70 -11.31 0.04
C LEU A 20 5.62 -12.37 -0.18
N MET A 21 4.86 -12.33 -1.29
CA MET A 21 3.78 -13.30 -1.63
C MET A 21 2.91 -13.69 -0.42
N MET A 22 2.45 -12.70 0.33
CA MET A 22 1.55 -12.93 1.46
C MET A 22 0.14 -13.22 0.91
N ALA A 23 -0.44 -14.34 1.31
CA ALA A 23 -1.64 -14.91 0.67
C ALA A 23 -2.96 -14.25 1.11
N ASP A 24 -3.01 -13.71 2.33
CA ASP A 24 -4.29 -13.33 2.95
C ASP A 24 -4.73 -11.89 2.67
N GLU A 25 -3.83 -11.03 2.16
CA GLU A 25 -4.11 -9.60 2.02
C GLU A 25 -3.58 -9.05 0.70
N THR A 26 -4.41 -8.27 -0.01
CA THR A 26 -3.95 -7.63 -1.24
C THR A 26 -2.89 -6.56 -0.92
N PRO A 27 -1.85 -6.37 -1.76
CA PRO A 27 -0.85 -5.32 -1.53
C PRO A 27 -1.44 -3.91 -1.38
N ALA A 28 -2.59 -3.64 -2.02
CA ALA A 28 -3.28 -2.35 -1.93
C ALA A 28 -3.97 -2.17 -0.57
N GLN A 29 -4.59 -3.22 -0.03
CA GLN A 29 -5.21 -3.19 1.30
C GLN A 29 -4.17 -2.85 2.37
N SER A 30 -3.01 -3.52 2.35
CA SER A 30 -1.96 -3.24 3.35
C SER A 30 -1.45 -1.80 3.28
N VAL A 31 -1.54 -1.14 2.12
CA VAL A 31 -1.17 0.27 1.99
C VAL A 31 -2.24 1.17 2.60
N ALA A 32 -3.52 0.87 2.37
CA ALA A 32 -4.62 1.60 2.98
C ALA A 32 -4.54 1.53 4.51
N ASP A 33 -4.32 0.33 5.06
CA ASP A 33 -4.22 0.10 6.50
C ASP A 33 -3.03 0.86 7.10
N ASN A 34 -1.85 0.79 6.45
CA ASN A 34 -0.67 1.48 6.94
C ASN A 34 -0.80 3.01 6.86
N LEU A 35 -1.40 3.56 5.81
CA LEU A 35 -1.66 5.00 5.73
C LEU A 35 -2.68 5.45 6.77
N THR A 36 -3.64 4.59 7.11
CA THR A 36 -4.61 4.84 8.17
C THR A 36 -3.92 4.89 9.53
N GLU A 37 -3.03 3.93 9.83
CA GLU A 37 -2.21 3.95 11.04
C GLU A 37 -1.33 5.19 11.14
N ILE A 38 -0.69 5.62 10.04
CA ILE A 38 0.14 6.83 10.03
C ILE A 38 -0.72 8.08 10.26
N ALA A 39 -1.92 8.15 9.67
CA ALA A 39 -2.82 9.29 9.85
C ALA A 39 -3.28 9.41 11.30
N TYR A 40 -3.70 8.31 11.93
CA TYR A 40 -4.04 8.28 13.36
C TYR A 40 -2.81 8.55 14.25
N GLY A 41 -1.65 7.99 13.91
CA GLY A 41 -0.39 8.22 14.62
C GLY A 41 0.12 9.66 14.53
N ARG A 42 -0.42 10.46 13.60
CA ARG A 42 -0.19 11.90 13.48
C ARG A 42 -1.31 12.74 14.08
N ASN A 43 -2.11 12.15 14.96
CA ASN A 43 -3.19 12.80 15.69
C ASN A 43 -4.25 13.42 14.77
N SER A 44 -4.47 12.83 13.59
CA SER A 44 -5.63 13.19 12.80
C SER A 44 -6.89 12.75 13.55
N SER A 45 -7.76 13.71 13.85
CA SER A 45 -9.02 13.52 14.58
C SER A 45 -10.24 13.59 13.66
N ASP A 46 -10.03 13.72 12.35
CA ASP A 46 -11.09 13.83 11.35
C ASP A 46 -11.50 12.44 10.82
N ASN A 47 -12.60 12.37 10.09
CA ASN A 47 -13.02 11.18 9.37
C ASN A 47 -12.06 10.89 8.20
N ILE A 48 -11.33 9.79 8.28
CA ILE A 48 -10.34 9.39 7.26
C ILE A 48 -10.89 8.22 6.44
N SER A 49 -10.89 8.37 5.12
CA SER A 49 -11.16 7.30 4.17
C SER A 49 -10.05 7.25 3.12
N ILE A 50 -9.49 6.07 2.89
CA ILE A 50 -8.33 5.88 2.01
C ILE A 50 -8.66 4.84 0.95
N ILE A 51 -8.56 5.25 -0.32
CA ILE A 51 -8.73 4.37 -1.47
C ILE A 51 -7.37 4.19 -2.14
N VAL A 52 -6.90 2.95 -2.23
CA VAL A 52 -5.64 2.60 -2.90
C VAL A 52 -5.93 1.77 -4.14
N VAL A 53 -5.55 2.29 -5.29
CA VAL A 53 -5.65 1.58 -6.57
C VAL A 53 -4.24 1.22 -7.05
N ASP A 54 -3.95 -0.09 -7.08
CA ASP A 54 -2.70 -0.57 -7.67
C ASP A 54 -2.81 -0.62 -9.20
N LEU A 55 -2.17 0.34 -9.87
CA LEU A 55 -2.17 0.46 -11.32
C LEU A 55 -1.13 -0.44 -12.02
N LYS A 56 -0.23 -1.09 -11.28
CA LYS A 56 0.75 -1.98 -11.91
C LYS A 56 0.10 -3.33 -12.19
N SER A 57 0.25 -3.79 -13.42
CA SER A 57 -0.20 -5.12 -13.82
C SER A 57 0.31 -6.21 -12.89
N LYS A 58 -0.55 -7.18 -12.58
CA LYS A 58 -0.13 -8.45 -11.97
C LYS A 58 0.79 -9.14 -12.96
N ARG A 59 2.10 -8.87 -12.92
CA ARG A 59 3.09 -9.63 -13.68
C ARG A 59 2.91 -11.10 -13.28
N ARG A 60 2.28 -11.89 -14.15
CA ARG A 60 2.38 -13.36 -14.09
C ARG A 60 3.87 -13.65 -14.23
N ARG A 61 4.53 -13.93 -13.10
CA ARG A 61 5.92 -14.35 -13.11
C ARG A 61 5.94 -15.67 -13.88
N GLN A 62 6.29 -15.63 -15.16
CA GLN A 62 6.59 -16.84 -15.91
C GLN A 62 7.70 -17.53 -15.12
N GLN A 63 7.43 -18.73 -14.60
CA GLN A 63 8.50 -19.60 -14.13
C GLN A 63 9.46 -19.73 -15.31
N ARG A 64 10.67 -19.20 -15.16
CA ARG A 64 11.76 -19.55 -16.06
C ARG A 64 11.96 -21.05 -15.84
N GLN A 65 11.60 -21.84 -16.85
CA GLN A 65 11.94 -23.26 -16.92
C GLN A 65 13.46 -23.41 -16.96
#